data_AF-A0A397EMC1-F1
#
_entry.id   AF-A0A397EMC1-F1
#
_cell.length_a   1.000
_cell.length_b   1.000
_cell.length_c   1.000
_cell.angle_alpha   90.00
_cell.angle_beta   90.00
_cell.angle_gamma   90.00
#
_symmetry.space_group_name_H-M   'P 1'
#
loop_
_entity.id
_entity.type
_entity.pdbx_description
1 polymer ?
#
loop_
_entity_poly.entity_id
_entity_poly.type
_entity_poly.pdbx_seq_one_letter_code
_entity_poly.pdbx_strand_id
1 'polypeptide(L)'
;RREGAAKNNGRVGGKAETIVPKSVERSTRKGCFKCGDMSHRVARCPKTAPGEAETLLTAQVSHWKVGIKVMVNQPQRQKTERCGLLENVVRVDDVLLDSGSDVTVVTRGVMDAVDAAGVKVVTVSHSAPHLAYPYGRDAKPVVMTRSVKFNCVTLDTTCGPLVLRALKSWVDDASTATELIVSPPVI
;
A
#
# COMPACT_ATOMS: atom_id res chain seq x y z
N ARG A 1 -48.83 -39.75 -7.08
CA ARG A 1 -49.28 -39.96 -8.48
C ARG A 1 -48.83 -38.70 -9.24
N ARG A 2 -47.68 -38.68 -9.94
CA ARG A 2 -47.49 -39.02 -11.38
C ARG A 2 -48.63 -38.46 -12.24
N GLU A 3 -48.47 -37.80 -13.37
CA GLU A 3 -47.42 -37.43 -14.34
C GLU A 3 -48.14 -36.36 -15.22
N GLY A 4 -47.54 -35.29 -15.74
CA GLY A 4 -46.60 -35.29 -16.85
C GLY A 4 -47.32 -35.00 -18.19
N ALA A 5 -46.94 -33.94 -18.91
CA ALA A 5 -46.83 -33.92 -20.38
C ALA A 5 -46.42 -32.52 -20.89
N ALA A 6 -45.17 -32.48 -21.36
CA ALA A 6 -44.55 -31.42 -22.14
C ALA A 6 -45.31 -31.06 -23.43
N LYS A 7 -45.19 -29.79 -23.85
CA LYS A 7 -44.92 -29.46 -25.25
C LYS A 7 -43.85 -28.38 -25.31
N ASN A 8 -42.64 -28.84 -25.62
CA ASN A 8 -41.57 -28.04 -26.15
C ASN A 8 -41.86 -27.75 -27.63
N ASN A 9 -41.50 -26.56 -28.09
CA ASN A 9 -41.18 -26.36 -29.50
C ASN A 9 -40.07 -25.33 -29.55
N GLY A 10 -38.84 -25.82 -29.67
CA GLY A 10 -37.70 -24.98 -29.98
C GLY A 10 -37.68 -24.70 -31.48
N ARG A 11 -37.26 -23.48 -31.87
CA ARG A 11 -36.25 -23.35 -32.92
C ARG A 11 -35.51 -22.02 -32.80
N VAL A 12 -34.20 -22.20 -32.67
CA VAL A 12 -33.09 -21.26 -32.78
C VAL A 12 -33.27 -20.22 -33.89
N GLY A 13 -32.80 -19.00 -33.60
CA GLY A 13 -32.29 -18.08 -34.63
C GLY A 13 -32.56 -16.60 -34.34
N GLY A 14 -31.57 -15.87 -33.81
CA GLY A 14 -31.68 -14.40 -33.78
C GLY A 14 -30.72 -13.69 -32.84
N LYS A 15 -29.44 -13.62 -33.25
CA LYS A 15 -28.42 -12.62 -32.89
C LYS A 15 -28.38 -12.12 -31.43
N ALA A 16 -27.32 -12.53 -30.73
CA ALA A 16 -26.77 -11.74 -29.64
C ALA A 16 -26.42 -10.35 -30.20
N GLU A 17 -27.24 -9.35 -29.89
CA GLU A 17 -26.80 -7.97 -30.00
C GLU A 17 -25.74 -7.78 -28.92
N THR A 18 -24.48 -7.77 -29.35
CA THR A 18 -23.37 -7.25 -28.58
C THR A 18 -23.80 -5.87 -28.10
N ILE A 19 -24.07 -5.74 -26.80
CA ILE A 19 -24.08 -4.44 -26.14
C ILE A 19 -22.64 -3.97 -26.22
N VAL A 20 -22.32 -3.30 -27.32
CA VAL A 20 -21.11 -2.50 -27.45
C VAL A 20 -21.20 -1.55 -26.26
N PRO A 21 -20.21 -1.51 -25.35
CA PRO A 21 -20.15 -0.44 -24.38
C PRO A 21 -20.19 0.83 -25.21
N LYS A 22 -21.27 1.60 -25.12
CA LYS A 22 -21.34 2.93 -25.74
C LYS A 22 -20.08 3.61 -25.25
N SER A 23 -19.12 3.77 -26.16
CA SER A 23 -17.90 4.50 -25.89
C SER A 23 -18.39 5.82 -25.36
N VAL A 24 -18.17 6.07 -24.07
CA VAL A 24 -18.30 7.41 -23.51
C VAL A 24 -17.44 8.23 -24.44
N GLU A 25 -18.08 9.06 -25.27
CA GLU A 25 -17.40 9.94 -26.19
C GLU A 25 -16.34 10.64 -25.36
N ARG A 26 -15.08 10.30 -25.63
CA ARG A 26 -13.96 10.66 -24.80
C ARG A 26 -13.85 12.17 -24.89
N SER A 27 -14.43 12.85 -23.90
CA SER A 27 -14.66 14.27 -23.95
C SER A 27 -13.35 15.01 -24.12
N THR A 28 -13.33 15.89 -25.13
CA THR A 28 -12.27 16.81 -25.53
C THR A 28 -10.98 16.16 -26.06
N ARG A 29 -10.85 16.15 -27.39
CA ARG A 29 -9.59 15.90 -28.09
C ARG A 29 -8.58 16.98 -27.66
N LYS A 30 -7.77 16.70 -26.63
CA LYS A 30 -6.67 17.61 -26.25
C LYS A 30 -5.62 17.55 -27.36
N GLY A 31 -5.35 18.70 -27.97
CA GLY A 31 -4.30 18.87 -28.96
C GLY A 31 -2.90 18.63 -28.40
N CYS A 32 -1.89 18.98 -29.17
CA CYS A 32 -0.50 18.91 -28.80
C CYS A 32 -0.19 19.93 -27.70
N PHE A 33 0.02 19.47 -26.46
CA PHE A 33 0.44 20.33 -25.34
C PHE A 33 1.79 21.02 -25.53
N LYS A 34 2.58 20.61 -26.52
CA LYS A 34 3.89 21.20 -26.80
C LYS A 34 3.82 22.41 -27.71
N CYS A 35 2.98 22.37 -28.74
CA CYS A 35 2.87 23.45 -29.72
C CYS A 35 1.48 24.10 -29.80
N GLY A 36 0.51 23.59 -29.04
CA GLY A 36 -0.87 24.07 -28.98
C GLY A 36 -1.76 23.61 -30.14
N ASP A 37 -1.22 22.91 -31.14
CA ASP A 37 -1.98 22.50 -32.32
C ASP A 37 -2.95 21.36 -32.01
N MET A 38 -4.21 21.52 -32.40
CA MET A 38 -5.27 20.54 -32.17
C MET A 38 -5.25 19.36 -33.17
N SER A 39 -4.45 19.46 -34.23
CA SER A 39 -4.37 18.47 -35.32
C SER A 39 -3.66 17.17 -34.94
N HIS A 40 -2.77 17.21 -33.95
CA HIS A 40 -1.95 16.08 -33.53
C HIS A 40 -1.77 16.03 -32.02
N ARG A 41 -1.28 14.89 -31.51
CA ARG A 41 -0.87 14.74 -30.11
C ARG A 41 0.62 15.03 -29.97
N VAL A 42 1.07 15.35 -28.76
CA VAL A 42 2.49 15.65 -28.43
C VAL A 42 3.47 14.61 -29.01
N ALA A 43 3.12 13.32 -28.96
CA ALA A 43 3.94 12.23 -29.49
C ALA A 43 4.18 12.29 -31.01
N ARG A 44 3.34 13.02 -31.76
CA ARG A 44 3.44 13.21 -33.21
C ARG A 44 3.71 14.67 -33.58
N CYS A 45 4.23 15.46 -32.66
CA CYS A 45 4.49 16.86 -32.92
C CYS A 45 5.69 17.03 -33.86
N PRO A 46 5.53 17.73 -35.00
CA PRO A 46 6.65 17.99 -35.92
C PRO A 46 7.69 18.94 -35.31
N LYS A 47 7.34 19.66 -34.23
CA LYS A 47 8.27 20.47 -33.44
C LYS A 47 9.01 19.67 -32.36
N THR A 48 8.82 18.36 -32.28
CA THR A 48 9.61 17.51 -31.37
C THR A 48 10.92 17.14 -32.01
N ALA A 49 12.02 17.59 -31.40
CA ALA A 49 13.34 17.17 -31.81
C ALA A 49 13.55 15.69 -31.43
N PRO A 50 14.20 14.87 -32.28
CA PRO A 50 14.65 13.55 -31.88
C PRO A 50 15.55 13.64 -30.65
N GLY A 51 15.32 12.81 -29.62
CA GLY A 51 16.12 12.84 -28.38
C GLY A 51 15.67 13.86 -27.33
N GLU A 52 14.67 14.69 -27.62
CA GLU A 52 14.23 15.73 -26.68
C GLU A 52 13.56 15.16 -25.43
N ALA A 53 12.77 14.09 -25.57
CA ALA A 53 12.13 13.44 -24.44
C ALA A 53 13.17 12.86 -23.48
N GLU A 54 14.21 12.22 -24.02
CA GLU A 54 15.35 11.66 -23.30
C GLU A 54 16.15 12.76 -22.59
N THR A 55 16.34 13.90 -23.26
CA THR A 55 17.01 15.08 -22.69
C THR A 55 16.21 15.66 -21.53
N LEU A 56 14.89 15.81 -21.69
CA LEU A 56 14.00 16.28 -20.63
C LEU A 56 13.96 15.31 -19.44
N LEU A 57 13.93 14.00 -19.70
CA LEU A 57 14.00 12.97 -18.65
C LEU A 57 15.34 13.03 -17.91
N THR A 58 16.45 13.19 -18.63
CA THR A 58 17.79 13.29 -18.03
C THR A 58 17.92 14.56 -17.19
N ALA A 59 17.39 15.70 -17.66
CA ALA A 59 17.37 16.95 -16.93
C ALA A 59 16.49 16.85 -15.67
N GLN A 60 15.29 16.25 -15.78
CA GLN A 60 14.39 16.03 -14.66
C GLN A 60 15.02 15.12 -13.59
N VAL A 61 15.62 14.01 -14.01
CA VAL A 61 16.33 13.09 -13.11
C VAL A 61 17.51 13.80 -12.44
N SER A 62 18.26 14.62 -13.17
CA SER A 62 19.36 15.40 -12.61
C SER A 62 18.87 16.43 -11.60
N HIS A 63 17.76 17.12 -11.89
CA HIS A 63 17.12 18.04 -10.95
C HIS A 63 16.62 17.31 -9.69
N TRP A 64 16.04 16.12 -9.83
CA TRP A 64 15.66 15.28 -8.68
C TRP A 64 16.87 14.85 -7.87
N LYS A 65 17.98 14.45 -8.50
CA LYS A 65 19.21 14.06 -7.80
C LYS A 65 19.81 15.21 -6.97
N VAL A 66 19.66 16.46 -7.44
CA VAL A 66 20.17 17.65 -6.75
C VAL A 66 19.18 18.17 -5.70
N GLY A 67 17.88 18.12 -5.98
CA GLY A 67 16.81 18.63 -5.12
C GLY A 67 16.34 17.67 -4.03
N ILE A 68 16.61 16.37 -4.15
CA ILE A 68 16.36 15.41 -3.07
C ILE A 68 17.46 15.60 -2.03
N LYS A 69 17.18 16.46 -1.05
CA LYS A 69 17.79 16.34 0.27
C LYS A 69 17.24 15.03 0.83
N VAL A 70 17.92 13.91 0.55
CA VAL A 70 17.65 12.64 1.26
C VAL A 70 17.69 13.04 2.71
N MET A 71 16.56 12.89 3.42
CA MET A 71 16.55 13.14 4.86
C MET A 71 17.73 12.36 5.41
N VAL A 72 18.69 13.09 5.99
CA VAL A 72 19.83 12.50 6.69
C VAL A 72 19.25 11.36 7.52
N ASN A 73 19.92 10.20 7.50
CA ASN A 73 19.65 9.10 8.43
C ASN A 73 19.48 9.71 9.82
N GLN A 74 18.25 9.99 10.23
CA GLN A 74 17.93 10.30 11.60
C GLN A 74 17.81 8.91 12.21
N PRO A 75 18.86 8.44 12.92
CA PRO A 75 18.85 7.09 13.47
C PRO A 75 17.74 6.93 14.51
N GLN A 76 17.20 8.04 14.99
CA GLN A 76 16.09 8.12 15.91
C GLN A 76 14.86 8.50 15.11
N ARG A 77 14.00 7.51 14.83
CA ARG A 77 12.62 7.77 14.46
C ARG A 77 12.07 8.76 15.49
N GLN A 78 11.55 9.89 15.04
CA GLN A 78 10.87 10.78 15.97
C GLN A 78 9.67 10.02 16.49
N LYS A 79 9.60 9.86 17.81
CA LYS A 79 8.45 9.24 18.47
C LYS A 79 7.21 9.93 17.97
N THR A 80 6.29 9.16 17.40
CA THR A 80 5.01 9.72 17.01
C THR A 80 4.21 10.03 18.27
N GLU A 81 3.48 11.14 18.29
CA GLU A 81 2.49 11.41 19.36
C GLU A 81 1.16 10.69 19.06
N ARG A 82 1.23 9.52 18.42
CA ARG A 82 0.06 8.75 17.98
C ARG A 82 0.00 7.46 18.77
N CYS A 83 -1.08 7.33 19.50
CA CYS A 83 -1.34 6.16 20.32
C CYS A 83 -2.17 5.13 19.57
N GLY A 84 -1.92 3.87 19.87
CA GLY A 84 -2.76 2.75 19.46
C GLY A 84 -3.02 1.81 20.63
N LEU A 85 -4.15 1.12 20.58
CA LEU A 85 -4.56 0.11 21.53
C LEU A 85 -4.67 -1.24 20.82
N LEU A 86 -3.80 -2.18 21.18
CA LEU A 86 -3.77 -3.54 20.67
C LEU A 86 -4.63 -4.44 21.54
N GLU A 87 -5.50 -5.21 20.89
CA GLU A 87 -6.43 -6.16 21.53
C GLU A 87 -7.30 -5.53 22.63
N ASN A 88 -7.48 -4.21 22.55
CA ASN A 88 -8.16 -3.38 23.55
C ASN A 88 -7.48 -3.34 24.93
N VAL A 89 -6.21 -3.72 25.04
CA VAL A 89 -5.49 -3.81 26.32
C VAL A 89 -4.13 -3.12 26.28
N VAL A 90 -3.30 -3.40 25.28
CA VAL A 90 -1.91 -2.90 25.24
C VAL A 90 -1.86 -1.56 24.55
N ARG A 91 -1.47 -0.52 25.29
CA ARG A 91 -1.23 0.82 24.74
C ARG A 91 0.17 0.88 24.13
N VAL A 92 0.24 1.39 22.91
CA VAL A 92 1.46 1.66 22.16
C VAL A 92 1.46 3.15 21.84
N ASP A 93 2.39 3.91 22.42
CA ASP A 93 2.43 5.37 22.25
C ASP A 93 3.14 5.80 20.97
N ASP A 94 3.84 4.89 20.29
CA ASP A 94 4.55 5.19 19.06
C ASP A 94 4.01 4.37 17.89
N VAL A 95 2.98 4.91 17.24
CA VAL A 95 2.36 4.32 16.06
C VAL A 95 2.59 5.17 14.81
N LEU A 96 3.27 4.58 13.83
CA LEU A 96 3.51 5.17 12.53
C LEU A 96 2.61 4.54 11.46
N LEU A 97 1.75 5.35 10.84
CA LEU A 97 1.08 5.00 9.57
C LEU A 97 2.01 5.37 8.42
N ASP A 98 2.71 4.38 7.86
CA ASP A 98 3.74 4.58 6.85
C ASP A 98 3.25 4.09 5.49
N SER A 99 2.81 5.03 4.64
CA SER A 99 2.38 4.70 3.28
C SER A 99 3.52 4.22 2.37
N GLY A 100 4.77 4.49 2.75
CA GLY A 100 5.96 4.03 2.03
C GLY A 100 6.45 2.65 2.48
N SER A 101 5.90 2.11 3.57
CA SER A 101 6.25 0.77 4.02
C SER A 101 5.46 -0.27 3.25
N ASP A 102 6.14 -1.29 2.73
CA ASP A 102 5.51 -2.47 2.14
C ASP A 102 5.03 -3.46 3.21
N VAL A 103 5.43 -3.26 4.48
CA VAL A 103 5.22 -4.21 5.57
C VAL A 103 4.73 -3.54 6.84
N THR A 104 3.79 -4.19 7.51
CA THR A 104 3.40 -3.83 8.88
C THR A 104 4.34 -4.53 9.85
N VAL A 105 4.93 -3.79 10.78
CA VAL A 105 5.96 -4.27 11.71
C VAL A 105 5.59 -3.88 13.12
N VAL A 106 5.76 -4.80 14.06
CA VAL A 106 5.62 -4.57 15.50
C VAL A 106 6.92 -4.97 16.19
N THR A 107 7.36 -4.21 17.19
CA THR A 107 8.60 -4.50 17.92
C THR A 107 8.37 -5.52 19.04
N ARG A 108 9.46 -6.16 19.50
CA ARG A 108 9.41 -7.11 20.62
C ARG A 108 8.81 -6.52 21.89
N GLY A 109 9.10 -5.26 22.21
CA GLY A 109 8.58 -4.62 23.43
C GLY A 109 7.04 -4.55 23.47
N VAL A 110 6.37 -4.47 22.31
CA VAL A 110 4.91 -4.60 22.24
C VAL A 110 4.47 -6.04 22.52
N MET A 111 5.17 -7.04 21.97
CA MET A 111 4.86 -8.46 22.22
C MET A 111 5.06 -8.84 23.69
N ASP A 112 6.10 -8.30 24.34
CA ASP A 112 6.34 -8.49 25.78
C ASP A 112 5.19 -7.88 26.61
N ALA A 113 4.69 -6.71 26.21
CA ALA A 113 3.53 -6.08 26.86
C ALA A 113 2.23 -6.87 26.64
N VAL A 114 2.04 -7.48 25.47
CA VAL A 114 0.92 -8.38 25.16
C VAL A 114 0.96 -9.63 26.04
N ASP A 115 2.13 -10.23 26.21
CA ASP A 115 2.32 -11.41 27.06
C ASP A 115 2.10 -11.07 28.54
N ALA A 116 2.66 -9.95 29.02
CA ALA A 116 2.46 -9.45 30.38
C ALA A 116 0.99 -9.13 30.70
N ALA A 117 0.22 -8.72 29.68
CA ALA A 117 -1.22 -8.48 29.79
C ALA A 117 -2.05 -9.79 29.73
N GLY A 118 -1.43 -10.95 29.51
CA GLY A 118 -2.11 -12.24 29.41
C GLY A 118 -2.96 -12.41 28.15
N VAL A 119 -2.70 -11.62 27.11
CA VAL A 119 -3.48 -11.62 25.86
C VAL A 119 -2.91 -12.67 24.90
N LYS A 120 -3.75 -13.62 24.49
CA LYS A 120 -3.35 -14.64 23.52
C LYS A 120 -3.49 -14.14 22.09
N VAL A 121 -2.36 -13.93 21.42
CA VAL A 121 -2.29 -13.57 19.99
C VAL A 121 -1.77 -14.74 19.15
N VAL A 122 -2.26 -14.87 17.93
CA VAL A 122 -1.81 -15.92 17.01
C VAL A 122 -0.46 -15.52 16.44
N THR A 123 0.59 -16.27 16.79
CA THR A 123 1.95 -16.09 16.28
C THR A 123 2.32 -17.24 15.35
N VAL A 124 2.93 -16.93 14.22
CA VAL A 124 3.38 -17.87 13.20
C VAL A 124 4.88 -17.70 13.02
N SER A 125 5.64 -18.77 13.23
CA SER A 125 7.07 -18.82 12.90
C SER A 125 7.26 -19.21 11.44
N HIS A 126 8.22 -18.59 10.78
CA HIS A 126 8.54 -18.80 9.36
C HIS A 126 9.95 -19.37 9.23
N SER A 127 10.12 -20.37 8.37
CA SER A 127 11.42 -21.01 8.11
C SER A 127 12.36 -20.12 7.29
N ALA A 128 11.79 -19.32 6.38
CA ALA A 128 12.52 -18.29 5.65
C ALA A 128 12.29 -16.93 6.32
N PRO A 129 13.35 -16.19 6.69
CA PRO A 129 13.20 -14.87 7.30
C PRO A 129 12.67 -13.86 6.27
N HIS A 130 11.81 -12.95 6.74
CA HIS A 130 11.42 -11.77 6.00
C HIS A 130 12.39 -10.63 6.26
N LEU A 131 12.79 -9.92 5.20
CA LEU A 131 13.74 -8.82 5.26
C LEU A 131 13.02 -7.52 4.92
N ALA A 132 12.99 -6.58 5.87
CA ALA A 132 12.54 -5.23 5.63
C ALA A 132 13.75 -4.30 5.47
N TYR A 133 13.73 -3.44 4.46
CA TYR A 133 14.84 -2.54 4.13
C TYR A 133 14.47 -1.11 4.50
N PRO A 134 14.77 -0.65 5.72
CA PRO A 134 14.52 0.74 6.09
C PRO A 134 15.30 1.69 5.18
N TYR A 135 14.74 2.87 4.95
CA TYR A 135 15.39 3.90 4.16
C TYR A 135 16.68 4.37 4.83
N GLY A 136 17.74 4.48 4.03
CA GLY A 136 19.03 4.97 4.48
C GLY A 136 20.17 4.28 3.74
N ARG A 137 21.19 5.06 3.35
CA ARG A 137 22.34 4.52 2.59
C ARG A 137 23.03 3.37 3.32
N ASP A 138 23.15 3.49 4.64
CA ASP A 138 23.85 2.54 5.51
C ASP A 138 22.88 1.74 6.41
N ALA A 139 21.58 1.79 6.11
CA ALA A 139 20.57 1.14 6.93
C ALA A 139 20.65 -0.38 6.76
N LYS A 140 20.81 -1.09 7.88
CA LYS A 140 20.86 -2.56 7.87
C LYS A 140 19.44 -3.11 7.69
N PRO A 141 19.26 -4.21 6.95
CA PRO A 141 17.97 -4.87 6.84
C PRO A 141 17.49 -5.36 8.22
N VAL A 142 16.21 -5.18 8.50
CA VAL A 142 15.57 -5.76 9.67
C VAL A 142 15.14 -7.17 9.32
N VAL A 143 15.61 -8.15 10.10
CA VAL A 143 15.37 -9.58 9.88
C VAL A 143 14.26 -10.05 10.80
N MET A 144 13.19 -10.60 10.24
CA MET A 144 12.00 -11.01 10.99
C MET A 144 11.69 -12.47 10.67
N THR A 145 11.52 -13.30 11.69
CA THR A 145 11.28 -14.75 11.53
C THR A 145 9.90 -15.18 11.99
N ARG A 146 9.12 -14.28 12.58
CA ARG A 146 7.77 -14.56 13.04
C ARG A 146 6.83 -13.40 12.75
N SER A 147 5.57 -13.75 12.53
CA SER A 147 4.48 -12.80 12.32
C SER A 147 3.38 -13.04 13.34
N VAL A 148 2.73 -11.98 13.77
CA VAL A 148 1.58 -12.01 14.68
C VAL A 148 0.33 -11.53 13.94
N LYS A 149 -0.83 -12.05 14.34
CA LYS A 149 -2.12 -11.53 13.92
C LYS A 149 -2.85 -10.96 15.12
N PHE A 150 -3.04 -9.66 15.12
CA PHE A 150 -3.91 -8.96 16.07
C PHE A 150 -5.35 -8.97 15.54
N ASN A 151 -6.31 -9.33 16.38
CA ASN A 151 -7.72 -9.32 16.01
C ASN A 151 -8.27 -7.89 15.94
N CYS A 152 -7.82 -7.02 16.84
CA CYS A 152 -8.25 -5.63 16.93
C CYS A 152 -7.06 -4.72 17.25
N VAL A 153 -6.86 -3.69 16.43
CA VAL A 153 -5.93 -2.59 16.69
C VAL A 153 -6.71 -1.29 16.50
N THR A 154 -6.82 -0.50 17.56
CA THR A 154 -7.52 0.80 17.52
C THR A 154 -6.48 1.91 17.54
N LEU A 155 -6.48 2.78 16.54
CA LEU A 155 -5.57 3.91 16.45
C LEU A 155 -6.30 5.20 16.77
N ASP A 156 -5.69 6.04 17.61
CA ASP A 156 -6.20 7.36 17.90
C ASP A 156 -5.87 8.30 16.75
N THR A 157 -6.91 8.82 16.10
CA THR A 157 -6.76 9.81 15.04
C THR A 157 -7.62 11.03 15.33
N THR A 158 -7.24 12.19 14.79
CA THR A 158 -8.00 13.44 14.96
C THR A 158 -9.40 13.38 14.32
N CYS A 159 -9.63 12.44 13.40
CA CYS A 159 -10.93 12.18 12.77
C CYS A 159 -11.74 11.10 13.50
N GLY A 160 -11.31 10.68 14.70
CA GLY A 160 -11.90 9.62 15.49
C GLY A 160 -11.09 8.32 15.45
N PRO A 161 -11.48 7.31 16.27
CA PRO A 161 -10.74 6.05 16.34
C PRO A 161 -10.80 5.27 15.01
N LEU A 162 -9.64 4.80 14.54
CA LEU A 162 -9.54 3.90 13.40
C LEU A 162 -9.31 2.47 13.88
N VAL A 163 -10.26 1.57 13.62
CA VAL A 163 -10.17 0.16 14.03
C VAL A 163 -9.72 -0.72 12.87
N LEU A 164 -8.54 -1.31 13.00
CA LEU A 164 -7.98 -2.31 12.11
C LEU A 164 -8.27 -3.70 12.66
N ARG A 165 -8.94 -4.52 11.86
CA ARG A 165 -9.28 -5.91 12.25
C ARG A 165 -8.34 -6.89 11.56
N ALA A 166 -8.03 -7.97 12.26
CA ALA A 166 -7.21 -9.06 11.72
C ALA A 166 -5.85 -8.59 11.15
N LEU A 167 -5.27 -7.55 11.75
CA LEU A 167 -4.00 -6.95 11.32
C LEU A 167 -2.88 -7.98 11.48
N LYS A 168 -2.23 -8.31 10.36
CA LYS A 168 -1.02 -9.14 10.36
C LYS A 168 0.20 -8.23 10.40
N SER A 169 1.12 -8.55 11.30
CA SER A 169 2.33 -7.77 11.51
C SER A 169 3.53 -8.69 11.64
N TRP A 170 4.64 -8.34 11.02
CA TRP A 170 5.92 -9.00 11.31
C TRP A 170 6.48 -8.51 12.63
N VAL A 171 7.19 -9.38 13.35
CA VAL A 171 7.80 -9.03 14.63
C VAL A 171 9.28 -8.71 14.42
N ASP A 172 9.69 -7.48 14.77
CA ASP A 172 11.08 -7.12 14.94
C ASP A 172 11.55 -7.53 16.35
N ASP A 173 12.18 -8.70 16.42
CA ASP A 173 12.72 -9.25 17.66
C ASP A 173 14.03 -8.58 18.11
N ALA A 174 14.65 -7.74 17.28
CA ALA A 174 15.88 -7.02 17.62
C ALA A 174 15.61 -5.76 18.47
N SER A 175 14.45 -5.14 18.28
CA SER A 175 14.07 -3.90 18.99
C SER A 175 13.24 -4.17 20.24
N THR A 176 13.68 -3.65 21.38
CA THR A 176 12.92 -3.61 22.64
C THR A 176 12.00 -2.40 22.75
N ALA A 177 11.95 -1.54 21.73
CA ALA A 177 11.04 -0.41 21.72
C ALA A 177 9.58 -0.88 21.76
N THR A 178 8.65 0.02 22.06
CA THR A 178 7.21 -0.25 22.01
C THR A 178 6.61 0.55 20.85
N GLU A 179 6.81 0.03 19.63
CA GLU A 179 6.49 0.71 18.38
C GLU A 179 5.63 -0.18 17.46
N LEU A 180 4.74 0.44 16.70
CA LEU A 180 3.95 -0.19 15.65
C LEU A 180 4.04 0.62 14.35
N ILE A 181 4.46 -0.02 13.26
CA ILE A 181 4.45 0.55 11.91
C ILE A 181 3.36 -0.16 11.11
N VAL A 182 2.43 0.60 10.55
CA VAL A 182 1.33 0.08 9.74
C VAL A 182 1.53 0.50 8.29
N SER A 183 1.65 -0.49 7.42
CA SER A 183 1.69 -0.31 5.96
C SER A 183 0.28 -0.05 5.40
N PRO A 184 0.13 0.43 4.15
CA PRO A 184 -1.17 0.53 3.50
C PRO A 184 -1.92 -0.80 3.50
N PRO A 185 -3.26 -0.79 3.65
CA PRO A 185 -4.06 -1.98 3.45
C PRO A 185 -3.96 -2.45 1.99
N VAL A 186 -3.71 -3.74 1.79
CA VAL A 186 -3.82 -4.39 0.48
C VAL A 186 -5.32 -4.59 0.22
N ILE A 187 -5.88 -3.81 -0.69
CA ILE A 187 -7.30 -3.83 -1.11
C ILE A 187 -7.49 -4.89 -2.20
#